data_AF-A0A9W7IUW7-F1
#
_entry.id   AF-A0A9W7IUW7-F1
#
_cell.length_a   1.000
_cell.length_b   1.000
_cell.length_c   1.000
_cell.angle_alpha   90.00
_cell.angle_beta   90.00
_cell.angle_gamma   90.00
#
_symmetry.space_group_name_H-M   'P 1'
#
loop_
_entity.id
_entity.type
_entity.pdbx_description
1 polymer ?
#
loop_
_entity_poly.entity_id
_entity_poly.type
_entity_poly.pdbx_seq_one_letter_code
_entity_poly.pdbx_strand_id
1 'polypeptide(L)' 'MNKLEKITYEIKLEASPAGGSICKTTSKYYTIGDVELKEEAIKEGKEKASGILFKAIEAYLLANSDAY' A
#
# COMPACT_ATOMS: atom_id res chain seq x y z
N MET A 1 3.26 24.22 -0.81
CA MET A 1 2.96 24.10 -2.26
C MET A 1 2.54 22.67 -2.52
N ASN A 2 1.24 22.40 -2.71
CA ASN A 2 0.78 21.05 -3.05
C ASN A 2 1.24 20.74 -4.47
N LYS A 3 2.28 19.91 -4.60
CA LYS A 3 2.82 19.46 -5.88
C LYS A 3 2.06 18.26 -6.45
N LEU A 4 1.01 17.83 -5.75
CA LEU A 4 0.27 16.60 -5.95
C LEU A 4 -1.21 16.93 -6.07
N GLU A 5 -1.78 16.63 -7.22
CA GLU A 5 -3.19 16.83 -7.56
C GLU A 5 -4.04 15.68 -7.02
N LYS A 6 -3.57 14.44 -7.21
CA LYS A 6 -4.27 13.22 -6.82
C LYS A 6 -3.28 12.10 -6.53
N ILE A 7 -3.64 11.22 -5.60
CA ILE A 7 -3.00 9.92 -5.45
C ILE A 7 -4.11 8.88 -5.52
N THR A 8 -3.91 7.83 -6.33
CA THR A 8 -4.80 6.68 -6.33
C THR A 8 -4.03 5.46 -5.87
N TYR A 9 -4.62 4.74 -4.91
CA TYR A 9 -4.11 3.48 -4.40
C TYR A 9 -5.03 2.36 -4.89
N GLU A 10 -4.46 1.39 -5.59
CA GLU A 10 -5.14 0.16 -5.98
C GLU A 10 -4.50 -1.00 -5.20
N ILE A 11 -5.33 -1.75 -4.49
CA ILE A 11 -4.92 -2.91 -3.71
C ILE A 11 -5.63 -4.13 -4.29
N LYS A 12 -4.87 -5.16 -4.62
CA LYS A 12 -5.40 -6.46 -5.05
C LYS A 12 -4.83 -7.55 -4.15
N LEU A 13 -5.72 -8.37 -3.62
CA LEU A 13 -5.37 -9.56 -2.85
C LEU A 13 -5.65 -10.78 -3.72
N GLU A 14 -4.63 -11.61 -3.91
CA GLU A 14 -4.70 -12.84 -4.68
C GLU A 14 -4.33 -14.02 -3.77
N ALA A 15 -4.95 -15.17 -3.97
CA ALA A 15 -4.58 -16.37 -3.23
C ALA A 15 -3.16 -16.83 -3.61
N SER A 16 -2.35 -17.15 -2.60
CA SER A 16 -1.01 -17.72 -2.82
C SER A 16 -1.09 -19.25 -2.96
N PRO A 17 -0.36 -19.87 -3.91
CA PRO A 17 -0.27 -21.33 -4.01
C PRO A 17 0.28 -22.01 -2.76
N ALA A 18 1.06 -21.29 -1.94
CA ALA A 18 1.66 -21.80 -0.70
C ALA A 18 0.76 -21.62 0.53
N GLY A 19 -0.50 -21.19 0.34
CA GLY A 19 -1.37 -20.70 1.41
C GLY A 19 -1.11 -19.22 1.72
N GLY A 20 -2.12 -18.57 2.28
CA GLY A 20 -2.11 -17.11 2.53
C GLY A 20 -2.45 -16.27 1.30
N SER A 21 -2.07 -14.99 1.34
CA SER A 21 -2.45 -13.99 0.34
C SER A 21 -1.23 -13.26 -0.23
N ILE A 22 -1.24 -12.98 -1.52
CA ILE A 22 -0.32 -12.04 -2.18
C ILE A 22 -1.03 -10.69 -2.26
N CYS A 23 -0.48 -9.68 -1.59
CA CYS A 23 -0.97 -8.31 -1.71
C CYS A 23 -0.18 -7.54 -2.76
N LYS A 24 -0.86 -7.12 -3.83
CA LYS A 24 -0.34 -6.24 -4.88
C LYS A 24 -0.88 -4.83 -4.69
N THR A 25 0.00 -3.89 -4.38
CA THR A 25 -0.34 -2.47 -4.25
C THR A 25 0.23 -1.68 -5.40
N THR A 26 -0.61 -0.91 -6.08
CA THR A 26 -0.24 0.05 -7.13
C THR A 26 -0.62 1.45 -6.66
N SER A 27 0.36 2.35 -6.63
CA SER A 27 0.15 3.76 -6.28
C SER A 27 0.42 4.61 -7.51
N LYS A 28 -0.57 5.38 -7.98
CA LYS A 28 -0.42 6.35 -9.07
C LYS A 28 -0.46 7.76 -8.49
N TYR A 29 0.56 8.55 -8.80
CA TYR A 29 0.73 9.90 -8.30
C TYR A 29 0.52 10.87 -9.47
N TYR A 30 -0.39 11.82 -9.29
CA TYR A 30 -0.72 12.84 -10.28
C TYR A 30 -0.17 14.18 -9.77
N THR A 31 0.81 14.75 -10.47
CA THR A 31 1.49 15.97 -10.05
C THR A 31 0.87 17.21 -10.70
N ILE A 32 0.97 18.36 -10.00
CA ILE A 32 0.60 19.65 -10.58
C ILE A 32 1.83 20.20 -11.32
N GLY A 33 1.74 20.27 -12.65
CA GLY A 33 2.84 20.70 -13.53
C GLY A 33 3.97 19.67 -13.66
N ASP A 34 5.09 20.08 -14.28
CA ASP A 34 6.31 19.29 -14.43
C ASP A 34 7.10 19.22 -13.11
N VAL A 35 6.54 18.51 -12.13
CA VAL A 35 7.23 18.16 -10.90
C VAL A 35 7.72 16.73 -10.99
N GLU A 36 9.03 16.56 -10.91
CA GLU A 36 9.63 15.25 -10.75
C GLU A 36 9.43 14.75 -9.30
N LEU A 37 8.70 13.64 -9.15
CA LEU A 37 8.57 12.95 -7.86
C LEU A 37 9.83 12.12 -7.62
N LYS A 38 10.54 12.42 -6.54
CA LYS A 38 11.71 11.63 -6.13
C LYS A 38 11.28 10.21 -5.79
N GLU A 39 11.94 9.23 -6.40
CA GLU A 39 11.68 7.79 -6.19
C GLU A 39 11.76 7.40 -4.70
N GLU A 40 12.68 8.01 -3.95
CA GLU A 40 12.86 7.79 -2.51
C GLU A 40 11.59 8.11 -1.71
N ALA A 41 10.93 9.24 -2.00
CA ALA A 41 9.71 9.65 -1.31
C ALA A 41 8.52 8.72 -1.63
N ILE A 42 8.46 8.19 -2.87
CA ILE A 42 7.48 7.19 -3.27
C ILE A 42 7.71 5.88 -2.51
N LYS A 43 8.98 5.48 -2.38
CA LYS A 43 9.39 4.24 -1.72
C LYS A 43 9.10 4.27 -0.22
N GLU A 44 9.44 5.36 0.46
CA GLU A 44 9.09 5.56 1.87
C GLU A 44 7.57 5.54 2.10
N GLY A 45 6.80 6.18 1.22
CA GLY A 45 5.34 6.17 1.27
C GLY A 45 4.76 4.76 1.11
N LYS A 46 5.32 3.98 0.19
CA LYS A 46 4.95 2.57 -0.03
C LYS A 46 5.26 1.72 1.20
N GLU A 47 6.45 1.85 1.78
CA GLU A 47 6.85 1.05 2.95
C GLU A 47 6.04 1.38 4.19
N LYS A 48 5.70 2.65 4.44
CA LYS A 48 4.80 3.02 5.54
C LYS A 48 3.41 2.42 5.36
N ALA A 49 2.86 2.50 4.14
CA ALA A 49 1.54 1.96 3.84
C ALA A 49 1.50 0.42 3.94
N SER A 50 2.48 -0.29 3.37
CA SER A 50 2.52 -1.76 3.46
C SER A 50 2.91 -2.24 4.87
N GLY A 51 3.81 -1.53 5.54
CA GLY A 51 4.37 -1.93 6.82
C GLY A 51 3.40 -1.75 7.98
N ILE A 52 2.69 -0.62 8.04
CA ILE A 52 1.85 -0.29 9.19
C ILE A 52 0.45 -0.89 9.04
N LEU A 53 -0.17 -0.76 7.86
CA LEU A 53 -1.58 -1.17 7.70
C LEU A 53 -1.72 -2.69 7.50
N PHE A 54 -0.96 -3.28 6.57
CA PHE A 54 -1.12 -4.71 6.28
C PHE A 54 -0.67 -5.61 7.42
N LYS A 55 0.50 -5.36 7.99
CA LYS A 55 1.00 -6.19 9.11
C LYS A 55 0.13 -6.07 10.35
N ALA A 56 -0.42 -4.88 10.65
CA ALA A 56 -1.30 -4.71 11.79
C ALA A 56 -2.62 -5.48 11.60
N ILE A 57 -3.21 -5.42 10.40
CA ILE A 57 -4.43 -6.17 10.07
C ILE A 57 -4.16 -7.68 10.13
N GLU A 58 -3.05 -8.14 9.54
CA GLU A 58 -2.64 -9.54 9.58
C GLU A 58 -2.43 -10.03 11.01
N ALA A 59 -1.68 -9.28 11.83
CA ALA A 59 -1.47 -9.63 13.24
C ALA A 59 -2.79 -9.67 14.03
N TYR A 60 -3.71 -8.76 13.74
CA TYR A 60 -5.02 -8.76 14.38
C TYR A 60 -5.86 -9.98 14.01
N LEU A 61 -5.95 -10.32 12.72
CA LEU A 61 -6.71 -11.50 12.26
C LEU A 61 -6.08 -12.81 12.76
N LEU A 62 -4.75 -12.90 12.82
CA LEU A 62 -4.04 -14.05 13.39
C LEU A 62 -4.31 -14.22 14.89
N ALA A 63 -4.42 -13.12 15.63
CA ALA A 63 -4.70 -13.15 17.07
C ALA A 63 -6.19 -13.38 17.39
N ASN A 64 -7.09 -13.17 16.44
CA ASN A 64 -8.54 -13.30 16.61
C ASN A 64 -9.09 -14.23 15.50
N SER A 65 -8.88 -15.53 15.66
CA SER A 65 -9.21 -16.55 14.67
C SER A 65 -10.72 -16.74 14.41
N ASP A 66 -11.56 -16.12 15.23
CA ASP A 66 -13.02 -16.06 15.11
C ASP A 66 -13.52 -14.73 14.51
N ALA A 67 -12.61 -13.79 14.25
CA ALA A 67 -12.92 -12.56 13.56
C ALA A 67 -12.91 -12.80 12.04
N TYR A 68 -14.12 -12.84 11.46
CA TYR A 68 -14.43 -13.09 10.04
C TYR A 68 -14.23 -14.53 9.57
#